data_AF-A0A4Q5YSA9-F1
#
_entry.id   AF-A0A4Q5YSA9-F1
#
_cell.length_a   1.000
_cell.length_b   1.000
_cell.length_c   1.000
_cell.angle_alpha   90.00
_cell.angle_beta   90.00
_cell.angle_gamma   90.00
#
_symmetry.space_group_name_H-M   'P 1'
#
loop_
_entity.id
_entity.type
_entity.pdbx_description
1 polymer ?
#
loop_
_entity_poly.entity_id
_entity_poly.type
_entity_poly.pdbx_seq_one_letter_code
_entity_poly.pdbx_strand_id
1 'polypeptide(L)' 'PKTSLLIMTCAFAGYDLTMEAYKKAIKDKYRFFSYGDALLVI' A
#
# COMPACT_ATOMS: atom_id res chain seq x y z
N PRO A 1 0.67 -7.74 6.58
CA PRO A 1 1.76 -8.25 5.70
C PRO A 1 3.08 -7.56 6.05
N LYS A 2 4.22 -8.25 5.96
CA LYS A 2 5.56 -7.67 6.21
C LYS A 2 6.47 -7.97 5.02
N THR A 3 6.15 -7.39 3.86
CA THR A 3 6.99 -7.50 2.67
C THR A 3 7.99 -6.35 2.64
N SER A 4 9.18 -6.58 2.08
CA SER A 4 10.21 -5.54 1.93
C SER A 4 9.70 -4.33 1.15
N LEU A 5 8.89 -4.55 0.11
CA LEU A 5 8.26 -3.48 -0.67
C LEU A 5 7.29 -2.64 0.16
N LEU A 6 6.46 -3.27 1.00
CA LEU A 6 5.55 -2.52 1.87
C LEU A 6 6.32 -1.70 2.91
N ILE A 7 7.40 -2.26 3.47
CA ILE A 7 8.28 -1.53 4.40
C ILE A 7 8.91 -0.31 3.70
N MET A 8 9.37 -0.48 2.45
CA MET A 8 9.90 0.62 1.64
C MET A 8 8.83 1.69 1.41
N THR A 9 7.61 1.33 0.99
CA THR A 9 6.49 2.29 0.84
C THR A 9 6.20 3.02 2.15
N CYS A 10 6.18 2.31 3.29
CA CYS A 10 5.99 2.93 4.60
C CYS A 10 7.12 3.90 4.97
N ALA A 11 8.35 3.69 4.50
CA ALA A 11 9.46 4.63 4.72
C ALA A 11 9.28 5.94 3.94
N PHE A 12 8.58 5.91 2.79
CA PHE A 12 8.28 7.10 1.99
C PHE A 12 7.03 7.84 2.47
N ALA A 13 5.94 7.12 2.72
CA ALA A 13 4.63 7.71 3.02
C ALA A 13 4.25 7.71 4.51
N GLY A 14 5.07 7.09 5.37
CA GLY A 14 4.74 6.84 6.77
C GLY A 14 3.90 5.56 6.94
N TYR A 15 4.09 4.89 8.09
CA TYR A 15 3.44 3.61 8.38
C TYR A 15 1.92 3.73 8.50
N ASP A 16 1.43 4.68 9.29
CA ASP A 16 -0.01 4.81 9.56
C ASP A 16 -0.79 5.16 8.29
N LEU A 17 -0.31 6.15 7.53
CA LEU A 17 -0.93 6.56 6.27
C LEU A 17 -0.94 5.43 5.24
N THR A 18 0.18 4.71 5.09
CA THR A 18 0.26 3.57 4.16
C THR A 18 -0.70 2.47 4.57
N MET A 19 -0.80 2.16 5.85
CA MET A 19 -1.69 1.11 6.35
C MET A 19 -3.17 1.49 6.26
N GLU A 20 -3.52 2.76 6.45
CA GLU A 20 -4.87 3.27 6.20
C GLU A 20 -5.25 3.15 4.72
N ALA A 21 -4.38 3.62 3.81
CA ALA A 21 -4.58 3.50 2.37
C ALA A 21 -4.69 2.03 1.93
N TYR A 22 -3.86 1.14 2.49
CA TYR A 22 -3.90 -0.30 2.22
C TYR A 22 -5.23 -0.92 2.66
N LYS A 23 -5.75 -0.58 3.85
CA LYS A 23 -7.06 -1.04 4.33
C LYS A 23 -8.19 -0.52 3.45
N LYS A 24 -8.13 0.74 3.01
CA LYS A 24 -9.09 1.32 2.07
C LYS A 24 -9.07 0.57 0.74
N ALA A 25 -7.90 0.32 0.17
CA ALA A 25 -7.74 -0.42 -1.08
C ALA A 25 -8.32 -1.85 -0.99
N ILE A 26 -8.17 -2.53 0.16
CA ILE A 26 -8.84 -3.83 0.39
C ILE A 26 -10.36 -3.68 0.38
N LYS A 27 -10.91 -2.70 1.12
CA LYS A 27 -12.36 -2.46 1.19
C LYS A 27 -12.96 -2.18 -0.19
N ASP A 28 -12.22 -1.42 -1.00
CA ASP A 28 -12.62 -1.01 -2.35
C ASP A 28 -12.24 -2.06 -3.42
N LYS A 29 -11.75 -3.24 -3.01
CA LYS A 29 -11.40 -4.39 -3.85
C LYS A 29 -10.37 -4.11 -4.95
N TYR A 30 -9.37 -3.28 -4.64
CA TYR A 30 -8.21 -3.08 -5.51
C TYR A 30 -7.47 -4.40 -5.72
N ARG A 31 -6.88 -4.55 -6.91
CA ARG A 31 -6.02 -5.67 -7.25
C ARG A 31 -4.62 -5.40 -6.72
N PHE A 32 -4.03 -6.36 -6.04
CA PHE A 32 -2.68 -6.26 -5.47
C PHE A 32 -1.67 -7.09 -6.28
N PHE A 33 -0.38 -6.93 -5.95
CA PHE A 33 0.74 -7.66 -6.53
C PHE A 33 1.09 -7.24 -7.98
N SER A 34 1.87 -8.05 -8.69
CA SER A 34 2.58 -7.67 -9.91
C SER A 34 1.72 -7.13 -11.06
N TYR A 35 0.44 -7.52 -11.12
CA TYR A 35 -0.50 -7.08 -12.18
C TYR A 35 -1.72 -6.35 -11.59
N GLY A 36 -1.55 -5.83 -10.38
CA GLY A 36 -2.57 -5.09 -9.67
C GLY A 36 -2.65 -3.62 -10.07
N ASP A 37 -3.35 -2.87 -9.25
CA ASP A 37 -3.45 -1.43 -9.34
C ASP A 37 -2.25 -0.76 -8.63
N ALA A 38 -2.09 0.55 -8.80
CA ALA A 38 -0.92 1.30 -8.31
C ALA A 38 -1.28 2.27 -7.17
N LEU A 39 -0.28 2.56 -6.33
CA LEU A 39 -0.31 3.62 -5.33
C LEU A 39 0.67 4.73 -5.73
N LEU A 40 0.20 5.97 -5.77
CA LEU A 40 1.02 7.15 -5.99
C LEU A 40 1.15 7.92 -4.67
N VAL A 41 2.38 8.24 -4.27
CA VAL A 41 2.71 9.04 -3.07
C VAL A 41 3.22 10.40 -3.54
N ILE A 42 2.62 11.48 -3.02
CA ILE A 42 2.92 12.89 -3.34
C ILE A 42 3.03 13.73 -2.07
#